data_AF-A0A7V1EI54-F1
#
_entry.id   AF-A0A7V1EI54-F1
#
_cell.length_a   1.000
_cell.length_b   1.000
_cell.length_c   1.000
_cell.angle_alpha   90.00
_cell.angle_beta   90.00
_cell.angle_gamma   90.00
#
_symmetry.space_group_name_H-M   'P 1'
#
loop_
_entity.id
_entity.type
_entity.pdbx_description
1 polymer ?
#
loop_
_entity_poly.entity_id
_entity_poly.type
_entity_poly.pdbx_seq_one_letter_code
_entity_poly.pdbx_strand_id
1 'polypeptide(L)'
;MVFKNQKYLKTKLKPKDSAFLIYLCQKAMEPKRSIDLNEVYRNFWTNSEKASRIFSHLLVRVKKALKIPSHLLTVSRSYGESSLINEGIYFTTDYQEFEQSLARAKALQRAGEWEFAKKEFLQAFKLFRGEPFKKNFDD
;
A
#
# COMPACT_ATOMS: atom_id res chain seq x y z
N MET A 1 6.20 4.38 -8.16
CA MET A 1 7.51 4.88 -7.67
C MET A 1 7.54 4.61 -6.17
N VAL A 2 8.66 4.18 -5.60
CA VAL A 2 8.74 3.88 -4.15
C VAL A 2 9.89 4.66 -3.54
N PHE A 3 9.64 5.30 -2.40
CA PHE A 3 10.63 6.01 -1.60
C PHE A 3 10.74 5.35 -0.23
N LYS A 4 11.95 5.29 0.32
CA LYS A 4 12.21 4.87 1.70
C LYS A 4 13.04 5.94 2.38
N ASN A 5 12.51 6.48 3.47
CA ASN A 5 13.14 7.59 4.21
C ASN A 5 13.54 8.74 3.26
N GLN A 6 12.58 9.17 2.43
CA GLN A 6 12.73 10.21 1.41
C GLN A 6 13.72 9.91 0.26
N LYS A 7 14.38 8.74 0.26
CA LYS A 7 15.28 8.33 -0.81
C LYS A 7 14.56 7.44 -1.82
N TYR A 8 14.68 7.77 -3.10
CA TYR A 8 14.12 6.95 -4.17
C TYR A 8 14.75 5.56 -4.19
N LEU A 9 13.91 4.52 -4.15
CA LEU A 9 14.35 3.14 -4.32
C LEU A 9 14.27 2.77 -5.79
N LYS A 10 15.43 2.68 -6.46
CA LYS A 10 15.53 2.14 -7.82
C LYS A 10 15.34 0.63 -7.79
N THR A 11 14.08 0.20 -7.82
CA THR A 11 13.69 -1.22 -7.84
C THR A 11 12.66 -1.48 -8.92
N LYS A 12 12.73 -2.67 -9.54
CA LYS A 12 11.75 -3.13 -10.53
C LYS A 12 10.90 -4.22 -9.88
N LEU A 13 9.70 -3.85 -9.46
CA LEU A 13 8.70 -4.79 -8.97
C LEU A 13 7.93 -5.37 -10.16
N LYS A 14 7.63 -6.68 -10.12
CA LYS A 14 6.69 -7.29 -11.06
C LYS A 14 5.27 -6.80 -10.78
N PRO A 15 4.33 -6.82 -11.74
CA PRO A 15 2.95 -6.37 -11.54
C PRO A 15 2.31 -6.94 -10.26
N LYS A 16 2.40 -8.26 -10.06
CA LYS A 16 1.88 -8.92 -8.85
C LYS A 16 2.58 -8.52 -7.54
N ASP A 17 3.88 -8.25 -7.58
CA ASP A 17 4.63 -7.77 -6.42
C ASP A 17 4.22 -6.30 -6.08
N SER A 18 3.97 -5.47 -7.10
CA SER A 18 3.44 -4.11 -6.96
C SER A 18 2.01 -4.10 -6.42
N ALA A 19 1.14 -4.97 -6.94
CA ALA A 19 -0.24 -5.12 -6.47
C ALA A 19 -0.28 -5.52 -4.99
N PHE A 20 0.57 -6.47 -4.59
CA PHE A 20 0.69 -6.83 -3.18
C PHE A 20 1.21 -5.68 -2.31
N LEU A 21 2.19 -4.91 -2.79
CA LEU A 21 2.67 -3.75 -2.05
C LEU A 21 1.56 -2.70 -1.85
N ILE A 22 0.74 -2.43 -2.87
CA ILE A 22 -0.40 -1.52 -2.75
C ILE A 22 -1.40 -2.05 -1.73
N TYR A 23 -1.73 -3.34 -1.80
CA TYR A 23 -2.61 -3.98 -0.82
C TYR A 23 -2.06 -3.88 0.61
N LEU A 24 -0.76 -4.08 0.79
CA LEU A 24 -0.07 -3.92 2.08
C LEU A 24 -0.18 -2.48 2.59
N CYS A 25 0.05 -1.47 1.74
CA CYS A 25 -0.09 -0.06 2.08
C CYS A 25 -1.51 0.31 2.51
N GLN A 26 -2.54 -0.35 1.97
CA GLN A 26 -3.94 -0.09 2.31
C GLN A 26 -4.37 -0.81 3.60
N LYS A 27 -3.96 -2.07 3.78
CA LYS A 27 -4.47 -2.93 4.86
C LYS A 27 -3.63 -2.89 6.13
N ALA A 28 -2.32 -2.66 6.01
CA ALA A 28 -1.39 -2.59 7.14
C ALA A 28 -0.49 -1.36 7.03
N MET A 29 -1.10 -0.20 6.81
CA MET A 29 -0.41 1.09 6.66
C MET A 29 0.45 1.46 7.88
N GLU A 30 0.00 1.07 9.07
CA GLU A 30 0.60 1.42 10.36
C GLU A 30 1.17 0.18 11.05
N PRO A 31 2.16 0.35 11.96
CA PRO A 31 2.63 -0.73 12.82
C PRO A 31 1.50 -1.37 13.62
N LYS A 32 1.70 -2.65 13.97
CA LYS A 32 0.80 -3.55 14.70
C LYS A 32 -0.49 -3.90 13.97
N ARG A 33 -0.69 -3.42 12.74
CA ARG A 33 -1.79 -3.89 11.88
C ARG A 33 -1.47 -5.29 11.36
N SER A 34 -2.49 -6.13 11.35
CA SER A 34 -2.44 -7.50 10.84
C SER A 34 -3.34 -7.68 9.63
N ILE A 35 -2.91 -8.54 8.71
CA ILE A 35 -3.67 -8.93 7.52
C ILE A 35 -3.90 -10.44 7.60
N ASP A 36 -5.15 -10.88 7.49
CA ASP A 36 -5.48 -12.30 7.35
C ASP A 36 -4.90 -12.86 6.04
N LEU A 37 -4.02 -13.85 6.15
CA LEU A 37 -3.42 -14.47 4.97
C LEU A 37 -4.41 -15.29 4.16
N ASN A 38 -5.51 -15.77 4.75
CA ASN A 38 -6.56 -16.45 3.99
C ASN A 38 -7.26 -15.47 3.04
N GLU A 39 -7.52 -14.22 3.49
CA GLU A 39 -7.98 -13.14 2.61
C GLU A 39 -6.98 -12.87 1.47
N VAL A 40 -5.69 -12.77 1.80
CA VAL A 40 -4.64 -12.55 0.79
C VAL A 40 -4.61 -13.66 -0.25
N TYR A 41 -4.67 -14.92 0.17
CA TYR A 41 -4.63 -16.05 -0.74
C TYR A 41 -5.84 -16.06 -1.69
N ARG A 42 -7.05 -15.83 -1.16
CA ARG A 42 -8.27 -15.76 -1.97
C ARG A 42 -8.24 -14.62 -2.98
N ASN A 43 -7.66 -13.47 -2.61
CA ASN A 43 -7.62 -12.29 -3.49
C ASN A 43 -6.55 -12.39 -4.59
N PHE A 44 -5.37 -12.95 -4.28
CA PHE A 44 -4.23 -12.95 -5.21
C PHE A 44 -4.07 -14.25 -6.01
N TRP A 45 -4.55 -15.37 -5.48
CA TRP A 45 -4.42 -16.70 -6.08
C TRP A 45 -5.69 -17.53 -5.85
N THR A 46 -6.81 -17.07 -6.41
CA THR A 46 -8.09 -17.76 -6.40
C THR A 46 -7.92 -19.24 -6.78
N ASN A 47 -8.44 -20.14 -5.96
CA ASN A 47 -8.41 -21.60 -6.16
C ASN A 47 -7.00 -22.25 -6.21
N SER A 48 -5.96 -21.57 -5.74
CA SER A 48 -4.61 -22.15 -5.72
C SER A 48 -4.30 -22.89 -4.42
N GLU A 49 -4.11 -24.20 -4.50
CA GLU A 49 -3.63 -25.03 -3.38
C GLU A 49 -2.20 -24.65 -2.93
N LYS A 50 -1.43 -23.98 -3.80
CA LYS A 50 -0.04 -23.58 -3.56
C LYS A 50 0.09 -22.11 -3.13
N ALA A 51 -1.00 -21.41 -2.84
CA ALA A 51 -1.02 -19.98 -2.55
C ALA A 51 -0.03 -19.58 -1.44
N SER A 52 0.02 -20.33 -0.33
CA SER A 52 0.92 -20.03 0.79
C SER A 52 2.42 -20.10 0.40
N ARG A 53 2.80 -21.08 -0.41
CA ARG A 53 4.19 -21.21 -0.91
C ARG A 53 4.53 -20.07 -1.86
N ILE A 54 3.62 -19.77 -2.79
CA ILE A 54 3.83 -18.68 -3.76
C ILE A 54 3.92 -17.33 -3.04
N PHE A 55 3.05 -17.11 -2.05
CA PHE A 55 3.06 -15.93 -1.19
C PHE A 55 4.38 -15.78 -0.44
N SER A 56 4.91 -16.86 0.13
CA SER A 56 6.19 -16.82 0.86
C SER A 56 7.33 -16.31 -0.04
N HIS A 57 7.38 -16.79 -1.30
CA HIS A 57 8.35 -16.27 -2.28
C HIS A 57 8.08 -14.80 -2.65
N LEU A 58 6.82 -14.42 -2.84
CA LEU A 58 6.44 -13.04 -3.14
C LEU A 58 6.86 -12.09 -2.00
N LEU A 59 6.55 -12.45 -0.76
CA LEU A 59 6.88 -11.67 0.42
C LEU A 59 8.40 -11.44 0.54
N VAL A 60 9.20 -12.49 0.30
CA VAL A 60 10.67 -12.37 0.29
C VAL A 60 11.15 -11.43 -0.81
N ARG A 61 10.59 -11.53 -2.03
CA ARG A 61 10.95 -10.63 -3.13
C ARG A 61 10.64 -9.18 -2.79
N VAL A 62 9.45 -8.89 -2.26
CA VAL A 62 9.03 -7.54 -1.88
C VAL A 62 9.91 -7.00 -0.76
N LYS A 63 10.18 -7.77 0.29
CA LYS A 63 11.06 -7.35 1.39
C LYS A 63 12.48 -7.03 0.90
N LYS A 64 13.04 -7.87 0.03
CA LYS A 64 14.36 -7.61 -0.60
C LYS A 64 14.34 -6.35 -1.47
N ALA A 65 13.34 -6.22 -2.35
CA ALA A 65 13.20 -5.08 -3.25
C ALA A 65 13.08 -3.74 -2.50
N LEU A 66 12.42 -3.75 -1.34
CA LEU A 66 12.21 -2.56 -0.50
C LEU A 66 13.26 -2.39 0.60
N LYS A 67 14.23 -3.31 0.69
CA LYS A 67 15.22 -3.37 1.77
C LYS A 67 14.56 -3.34 3.15
N ILE A 68 13.46 -4.06 3.32
CA ILE A 68 12.73 -4.18 4.60
C ILE A 68 13.41 -5.28 5.43
N PRO A 69 13.88 -4.96 6.65
CA PRO A 69 14.38 -5.97 7.59
C PRO A 69 13.35 -7.07 7.84
N SER A 70 13.82 -8.31 8.03
CA SER A 70 12.95 -9.48 8.20
C SER A 70 11.98 -9.34 9.37
N HIS A 71 12.40 -8.71 10.47
CA HIS A 71 11.62 -8.55 11.68
C HIS A 71 10.52 -7.48 11.60
N LEU A 72 10.49 -6.62 10.57
CA LEU A 72 9.48 -5.56 10.46
C LEU A 72 8.18 -5.99 9.78
N LEU A 73 8.16 -7.17 9.17
CA LEU A 73 6.99 -7.71 8.48
C LEU A 73 6.95 -9.23 8.66
N THR A 74 6.25 -9.70 9.68
CA THR A 74 6.32 -11.08 10.18
C THR A 74 5.05 -11.85 9.83
N VAL A 75 5.16 -13.18 9.71
CA VAL A 75 3.99 -14.05 9.62
C VAL A 75 3.81 -14.69 10.99
N SER A 76 2.66 -14.44 11.60
CA SER A 76 2.24 -15.08 12.84
C SER A 76 1.25 -16.20 12.54
N ARG A 77 1.32 -17.29 13.31
CA ARG A 77 0.39 -18.42 13.23
C ARG A 77 -0.14 -18.69 14.63
N SER A 78 -1.46 -18.60 14.80
CA SER A 78 -2.13 -18.82 16.07
C SER A 78 -3.44 -19.56 15.83
N TYR A 79 -3.71 -20.65 16.56
CA TYR A 79 -4.96 -21.42 16.49
C TYR A 79 -5.47 -21.74 15.07
N GLY A 80 -4.58 -22.04 14.13
CA GLY A 80 -4.93 -22.36 12.73
C GLY A 80 -5.13 -21.14 11.83
N GLU A 81 -5.12 -19.93 12.38
CA GLU A 81 -5.11 -18.67 11.63
C GLU A 81 -3.67 -18.24 11.34
N SER A 82 -3.46 -17.68 10.15
CA SER A 82 -2.17 -17.15 9.72
C SER A 82 -2.33 -15.69 9.32
N SER A 83 -1.54 -14.81 9.93
CA SER A 83 -1.64 -13.37 9.71
C SER A 83 -0.29 -12.77 9.38
N LEU A 84 -0.25 -11.81 8.45
CA LEU A 84 0.91 -10.97 8.22
C LEU A 84 0.84 -9.75 9.14
N ILE A 85 1.84 -9.56 9.98
CA ILE A 85 1.91 -8.46 10.93
C ILE A 85 2.94 -7.45 10.45
N ASN A 86 2.54 -6.18 10.35
CA ASN A 86 3.47 -5.07 10.20
C ASN A 86 3.99 -4.69 11.59
N GLU A 87 5.25 -4.98 11.90
CA GLU A 87 5.81 -4.77 13.25
C GLU A 87 6.38 -3.36 13.46
N GLY A 88 6.55 -2.56 12.39
CA GLY A 88 7.22 -1.26 12.54
C GLY A 88 7.41 -0.43 11.27
N ILE A 89 6.60 -0.65 10.24
CA ILE A 89 6.65 0.09 8.98
C ILE A 89 5.50 1.09 8.94
N TYR A 90 5.80 2.33 8.56
CA TYR A 90 4.78 3.30 8.18
C TYR A 90 4.76 3.44 6.67
N PHE A 91 3.61 3.17 6.07
CA PHE A 91 3.36 3.41 4.66
C PHE A 91 2.63 4.75 4.49
N THR A 92 3.02 5.50 3.47
CA THR A 92 2.33 6.71 3.02
C THR A 92 2.12 6.60 1.53
N THR A 93 0.97 7.06 1.05
CA THR A 93 0.63 7.02 -0.39
C THR A 93 0.20 8.39 -0.87
N ASP A 94 0.42 8.64 -2.16
CA ASP A 94 -0.13 9.82 -2.86
C ASP A 94 -1.66 9.83 -2.83
N TYR A 95 -2.29 8.66 -2.84
CA TYR A 95 -3.74 8.53 -2.67
C TYR A 95 -4.21 9.04 -1.30
N GLN A 96 -3.52 8.69 -0.22
CA GLN A 96 -3.85 9.20 1.12
C GLN A 96 -3.67 10.72 1.20
N GLU A 97 -2.60 11.25 0.60
CA GLU A 97 -2.35 12.70 0.52
C GLU A 97 -3.48 13.41 -0.26
N PHE A 98 -3.96 12.76 -1.33
CA PHE A 98 -5.09 13.24 -2.11
C PHE A 98 -6.38 13.29 -1.28
N GLU A 99 -6.72 12.21 -0.57
CA GLU A 99 -7.90 12.16 0.28
C GLU A 99 -7.86 13.22 1.39
N GLN A 100 -6.71 13.42 2.03
CA GLN A 100 -6.52 14.44 3.05
C GLN A 100 -6.68 15.86 2.49
N SER A 101 -6.05 16.14 1.35
CA SER A 101 -6.16 17.46 0.69
C SER A 101 -7.60 17.75 0.26
N LEU A 102 -8.30 16.74 -0.27
CA LEU A 102 -9.71 16.85 -0.65
C LEU A 102 -10.62 17.10 0.55
N ALA A 103 -10.38 16.42 1.67
CA ALA A 103 -11.14 16.62 2.91
C ALA A 103 -10.95 18.04 3.46
N ARG A 104 -9.70 18.55 3.47
CA ARG A 104 -9.40 19.94 3.88
C ARG A 104 -10.08 20.96 2.96
N ALA A 105 -10.01 20.76 1.65
CA ALA A 105 -10.67 21.64 0.68
C ALA A 105 -12.18 21.75 0.94
N LYS A 106 -12.84 20.61 1.17
CA LYS A 106 -14.28 20.55 1.49
C LYS A 106 -14.61 21.23 2.82
N ALA A 107 -13.75 21.12 3.83
CA ALA A 107 -13.94 21.79 5.11
C ALA A 107 -13.86 23.33 4.96
N LEU A 108 -12.84 23.82 4.24
CA LEU A 108 -12.68 25.25 3.95
C LEU A 108 -13.84 25.81 3.13
N GLN A 109 -14.30 25.05 2.13
CA GLN A 109 -15.46 25.41 1.33
C GLN A 109 -16.71 25.60 2.21
N ARG A 110 -16.95 24.69 3.15
CA ARG A 110 -18.09 24.76 4.08
C ARG A 110 -17.98 25.92 5.06
N ALA A 111 -16.75 26.34 5.40
CA ALA A 111 -16.50 27.49 6.24
C ALA A 111 -16.62 28.84 5.50
N GLY A 112 -16.85 28.84 4.18
CA GLY A 112 -16.88 30.05 3.36
C GLY A 112 -15.51 30.57 2.95
N GLU A 113 -14.44 29.83 3.22
CA GLU A 113 -13.05 30.17 2.90
C GLU A 113 -12.70 29.78 1.45
N TRP A 114 -13.39 30.39 0.48
CA TRP A 114 -13.37 29.98 -0.93
C TRP A 114 -11.98 30.00 -1.58
N GLU A 115 -11.17 31.03 -1.31
CA GLU A 115 -9.82 31.16 -1.88
C GLU A 115 -8.88 30.06 -1.35
N PHE A 116 -8.97 29.73 -0.07
CA PHE A 116 -8.20 28.63 0.53
C PHE A 116 -8.70 27.28 0.03
N ALA A 117 -10.02 27.08 -0.08
CA ALA A 117 -10.61 25.86 -0.62
C ALA A 117 -10.12 25.59 -2.04
N LYS A 118 -10.11 26.61 -2.90
CA LYS A 118 -9.61 26.52 -4.28
C LYS A 118 -8.15 26.08 -4.33
N LYS A 119 -7.29 26.65 -3.48
CA LYS A 119 -5.87 26.25 -3.40
C LYS A 119 -5.70 24.77 -3.04
N GLU A 120 -6.45 24.29 -2.04
CA GLU A 120 -6.40 22.88 -1.63
C GLU A 120 -6.94 21.94 -2.70
N PHE A 121 -8.03 22.28 -3.40
CA PHE A 121 -8.53 21.48 -4.53
C PHE A 121 -7.47 21.34 -5.64
N LEU A 122 -6.83 22.45 -6.02
CA LEU A 122 -5.76 22.42 -7.02
C LEU A 122 -4.59 21.56 -6.56
N GLN A 123 -4.24 21.61 -5.27
CA GLN A 123 -3.19 20.76 -4.72
C GLN A 123 -3.56 19.27 -4.77
N ALA A 124 -4.80 18.91 -4.42
CA ALA A 124 -5.27 17.54 -4.52
C ALA A 124 -5.20 17.02 -5.96
N PHE A 125 -5.67 17.80 -6.94
CA PHE A 125 -5.66 17.37 -8.34
C PHE A 125 -4.25 17.26 -8.96
N LYS A 126 -3.26 18.00 -8.46
CA LYS A 126 -1.86 17.84 -8.89
C LYS A 126 -1.28 16.46 -8.55
N LEU A 127 -1.87 15.71 -7.63
CA LEU A 127 -1.42 14.37 -7.28
C LEU A 127 -1.79 13.33 -8.35
N PHE A 128 -2.75 13.62 -9.24
CA PHE A 128 -3.06 12.75 -10.37
C PHE A 128 -1.96 12.81 -11.42
N ARG A 129 -1.35 11.65 -11.71
CA ARG A 129 -0.26 11.50 -12.70
C ARG A 129 -0.69 10.76 -13.98
N GLY A 130 -2.00 10.63 -14.18
CA GLY A 130 -2.60 9.84 -15.26
C GLY A 130 -3.52 8.76 -14.71
N GLU A 131 -3.77 7.74 -15.53
CA GLU A 131 -4.65 6.62 -15.20
C GLU A 131 -4.09 5.78 -14.02
N PRO A 132 -4.87 5.61 -12.93
CA PRO A 132 -4.46 4.80 -11.79
C PRO A 132 -4.10 3.37 -12.23
N PHE A 133 -3.01 2.84 -11.69
CA PHE A 133 -2.60 1.45 -11.88
C PHE A 133 -2.36 0.99 -13.32
N LYS A 134 -2.24 1.90 -14.30
CA LYS A 134 -2.02 1.57 -15.73
C LYS A 134 -0.91 0.55 -16.01
N LYS A 135 0.11 0.49 -15.15
CA LYS A 135 1.29 -0.41 -15.28
C LYS A 135 1.26 -1.62 -14.35
N ASN A 136 0.14 -1.87 -13.67
CA ASN A 136 -0.03 -2.95 -12.70
C ASN A 136 -1.00 -4.05 -13.16
N PHE A 137 -1.45 -4.00 -14.42
CA PHE A 137 -2.19 -5.13 -15.01
C PHE A 137 -1.22 -6.29 -15.26
N ASP A 138 -1.70 -7.53 -15.04
CA ASP A 138 -0.98 -8.72 -15.50
C ASP A 138 -1.03 -8.72 -17.05
N ASP A 139 0.10 -9.00 -17.71
CA ASP A 139 0.15 -9.22 -19.17
C ASP A 139 -0.64 -10.48 -19.56
#